data_AF-A0A224Y270-F1
#
_entry.id   AF-A0A224Y270-F1
#
_cell.length_a   1.000
_cell.length_b   1.000
_cell.length_c   1.000
_cell.angle_alpha   90.00
_cell.angle_beta   90.00
_cell.angle_gamma   90.00
#
_symmetry.space_group_name_H-M   'P 1'
#
loop_
_entity.id
_entity.type
_entity.pdbx_description
1 polymer ?
#
loop_
_entity_poly.entity_id
_entity_poly.type
_entity_poly.pdbx_seq_one_letter_code
_entity_poly.pdbx_strand_id
1 'polypeptide(L)'
;MNAPFATLSLLAICVTFWKHSSASASRNPACSVAPEVENCTIVLFRWSYDTALNECKQNFVCRENANNFQTKDICETSCPPVPVVTPAPKPKNCYYWLTNGHGCYTYWFTSTYDYWGRPHPVMVYTGCGQWKRKLYAYDMLTRKCMEITRRGYGSWE
;
A
#
# COMPACT_ATOMS: atom_id res chain seq x y z
N MET A 1 20.58 51.26 -37.34
CA MET A 1 21.65 50.52 -38.05
C MET A 1 22.83 50.37 -37.11
N ASN A 2 23.40 49.17 -37.06
CA ASN A 2 24.77 48.81 -36.65
C ASN A 2 25.29 49.21 -35.25
N ALA A 3 25.44 48.20 -34.38
CA ALA A 3 26.66 48.06 -33.58
C ALA A 3 27.82 47.65 -34.53
N PRO A 4 29.10 47.95 -34.22
CA PRO A 4 29.92 47.05 -33.38
C PRO A 4 30.93 47.84 -32.49
N PHE A 5 31.94 47.29 -31.79
CA PHE A 5 32.51 45.93 -31.69
C PHE A 5 32.74 45.50 -30.22
N ALA A 6 33.14 44.23 -30.06
CA ALA A 6 33.47 43.51 -28.84
C ALA A 6 34.85 43.84 -28.23
N THR A 7 34.96 43.71 -26.90
CA THR A 7 36.21 43.39 -26.19
C THR A 7 35.99 42.17 -25.30
N LEU A 8 36.77 41.11 -25.55
CA LEU A 8 36.76 39.87 -24.77
C LEU A 8 37.57 40.04 -23.49
N SER A 9 36.99 39.68 -22.35
CA SER A 9 37.72 39.52 -21.08
C SER A 9 37.27 38.23 -20.39
N LEU A 10 38.18 37.26 -20.31
CA LEU A 10 37.96 35.96 -19.69
C LEU A 10 37.93 36.07 -18.17
N LEU A 11 36.77 35.87 -17.54
CA LEU A 11 36.70 35.37 -16.16
C LEU A 11 35.66 34.26 -16.08
N ALA A 12 36.16 33.06 -15.81
CA ALA A 12 35.38 31.83 -15.77
C ALA A 12 34.87 31.54 -14.35
N ILE A 13 33.73 30.85 -14.27
CA ILE A 13 33.32 30.02 -13.13
C ILE A 13 33.11 30.76 -11.79
N CYS A 14 31.89 31.27 -11.61
CA CYS A 14 31.07 30.75 -10.51
C CYS A 14 29.58 31.00 -10.78
N VAL A 15 29.01 30.26 -11.74
CA VAL A 15 27.65 29.75 -11.49
C VAL A 15 27.82 28.87 -10.26
N THR A 16 27.43 29.37 -9.10
CA THR A 16 27.38 28.58 -7.87
C THR A 16 26.32 27.51 -8.07
N PHE A 17 26.76 26.41 -8.66
CA PHE A 17 26.00 25.19 -8.78
C PHE A 17 25.62 24.74 -7.36
N TRP A 18 24.45 25.18 -6.91
CA TRP A 18 23.59 24.36 -6.06
C TRP A 18 23.11 23.15 -6.87
N LYS A 19 24.07 22.35 -7.32
CA LYS A 19 23.94 20.90 -7.39
C LYS A 19 23.70 20.46 -5.95
N HIS A 20 22.45 20.56 -5.53
CA HIS A 20 21.93 19.67 -4.51
C HIS A 20 22.08 18.27 -5.11
N SER A 21 23.22 17.63 -4.84
CA SER A 21 23.35 16.20 -5.00
C SER A 21 22.31 15.60 -4.05
N SER A 22 21.15 15.27 -4.59
CA SER A 22 20.25 14.28 -4.00
C SER A 22 21.01 12.97 -4.02
N ALA A 23 21.91 12.81 -3.04
CA ALA A 23 22.47 11.53 -2.68
C ALA A 23 21.27 10.67 -2.29
N SER A 24 20.85 9.80 -3.23
CA SER A 24 19.99 8.69 -2.88
C SER A 24 20.75 7.94 -1.80
N ALA A 25 20.27 8.05 -0.55
CA ALA A 25 20.92 7.45 0.59
C ALA A 25 20.87 5.93 0.40
N SER A 26 21.95 5.38 -0.14
CA SER A 26 22.04 3.94 -0.37
C SER A 26 21.86 3.25 0.97
N ARG A 27 20.87 2.34 1.03
CA ARG A 27 20.56 1.61 2.26
C ARG A 27 21.82 0.91 2.77
N ASN A 28 22.03 0.90 4.09
CA ASN A 28 23.19 0.24 4.67
C ASN A 28 23.26 -1.23 4.17
N PRO A 29 24.36 -1.64 3.50
CA PRO A 29 24.47 -3.00 2.94
C PRO A 29 24.29 -4.12 3.96
N ALA A 30 24.59 -3.86 5.24
CA ALA A 30 24.37 -4.80 6.34
C ALA A 30 22.91 -5.29 6.43
N CYS A 31 21.94 -4.46 6.07
CA CYS A 31 20.52 -4.81 6.12
C CYS A 31 20.10 -5.89 5.11
N SER A 32 20.98 -6.21 4.16
CA SER A 32 20.79 -7.27 3.15
C SER A 32 21.64 -8.51 3.44
N VAL A 33 22.47 -8.49 4.49
CA VAL A 33 23.29 -9.64 4.92
C VAL A 33 22.42 -10.52 5.82
N ALA A 34 22.37 -11.82 5.52
CA ALA A 34 21.62 -12.77 6.34
C ALA A 34 22.24 -12.87 7.76
N PRO A 35 21.43 -12.93 8.83
CA PRO A 35 21.93 -13.24 10.16
C PRO A 35 22.40 -14.70 10.22
N GLU A 36 23.71 -14.90 10.30
CA GLU A 36 24.35 -16.22 10.35
C GLU A 36 24.70 -16.64 11.78
N VAL A 37 24.70 -17.95 12.04
CA VAL A 37 25.08 -18.58 13.33
C VAL A 37 26.07 -19.75 13.18
N GLU A 38 26.30 -20.24 11.96
CA GLU A 38 27.09 -21.44 11.67
C GLU A 38 28.56 -21.11 11.36
N ASN A 39 29.49 -22.00 11.73
CA ASN A 39 30.94 -21.86 11.50
C ASN A 39 31.60 -20.60 12.10
N CYS A 40 31.07 -20.09 13.20
CA CYS A 40 31.52 -18.83 13.79
C CYS A 40 32.39 -18.99 15.04
N THR A 41 33.39 -18.12 15.16
CA THR A 41 34.30 -18.08 16.32
C THR A 41 33.57 -17.65 17.60
N ILE A 42 32.64 -16.70 17.50
CA ILE A 42 31.82 -16.22 18.62
C ILE A 42 30.39 -15.91 18.11
N VAL A 43 29.40 -16.49 18.77
CA VAL A 43 27.96 -16.19 18.58
C VAL A 43 27.50 -15.25 19.69
N LEU A 44 26.76 -14.19 19.33
CA LEU A 44 26.28 -13.16 20.25
C LEU A 44 24.75 -12.99 20.12
N PHE A 45 24.07 -12.73 21.23
CA PHE A 45 22.65 -12.38 21.22
C PHE A 45 22.48 -10.87 21.02
N ARG A 46 22.09 -10.46 19.81
CA ARG A 46 22.23 -9.11 19.27
C ARG A 46 21.03 -8.74 18.39
N TRP A 47 20.94 -7.47 17.98
CA TRP A 47 19.91 -7.00 17.05
C TRP A 47 20.39 -7.18 15.61
N SER A 48 19.53 -7.74 14.76
CA SER A 48 19.76 -7.93 13.33
C SER A 48 18.49 -7.58 12.56
N TYR A 49 18.63 -6.97 11.39
CA TYR A 49 17.51 -6.71 10.49
C TYR A 49 17.06 -7.98 9.80
N ASP A 50 15.77 -8.32 9.92
CA ASP A 50 15.13 -9.44 9.25
C ASP A 50 14.45 -8.92 7.97
N THR A 51 14.91 -9.36 6.81
CA THR A 51 14.38 -8.92 5.50
C THR A 51 13.01 -9.50 5.17
N ALA A 52 12.61 -10.62 5.78
CA ALA A 52 11.30 -11.23 5.58
C ALA A 52 10.23 -10.60 6.47
N LEU A 53 10.58 -10.26 7.71
CA LEU A 53 9.71 -9.52 8.62
C LEU A 53 9.75 -8.00 8.39
N ASN A 54 10.76 -7.51 7.69
CA ASN A 54 11.00 -6.10 7.38
C ASN A 54 11.18 -5.22 8.64
N GLU A 55 11.82 -5.78 9.68
CA GLU A 55 12.01 -5.16 10.99
C GLU A 55 13.33 -5.60 11.65
N CYS A 56 13.73 -4.88 12.70
CA CYS A 56 14.86 -5.28 13.54
C CYS A 56 14.42 -6.22 14.66
N LYS A 57 15.05 -7.40 14.72
CA LYS A 57 14.76 -8.48 15.66
C LYS A 57 16.01 -8.80 16.49
N GLN A 58 15.82 -9.17 17.75
CA GLN A 58 16.89 -9.72 18.57
C GLN A 58 17.04 -11.23 18.31
N ASN A 59 18.24 -11.68 17.94
CA ASN A 59 18.54 -13.07 17.63
C ASN A 59 20.00 -13.42 17.96
N PHE A 60 20.35 -14.69 17.85
CA PHE A 60 21.77 -15.09 17.78
C PHE A 60 22.33 -14.74 16.41
N VAL A 61 23.50 -14.08 16.39
CA VAL A 61 24.29 -13.78 15.20
C VAL A 61 25.78 -13.84 15.51
N CYS A 62 26.57 -14.23 14.52
CA CYS A 62 28.02 -14.22 14.63
C CYS A 62 28.57 -12.82 14.85
N ARG A 63 29.63 -12.69 15.66
CA ARG A 63 30.28 -11.42 15.97
C ARG A 63 30.80 -10.70 14.72
N GLU A 64 31.24 -11.46 13.73
CA GLU A 64 31.81 -10.97 12.47
C GLU A 64 30.74 -10.63 11.41
N ASN A 65 29.48 -10.99 11.64
CA ASN A 65 28.39 -10.68 10.71
C ASN A 65 28.08 -9.18 10.73
N ALA A 66 27.98 -8.54 9.55
CA ALA A 66 27.72 -7.11 9.45
C ALA A 66 26.32 -6.69 9.94
N ASN A 67 25.35 -7.61 9.90
CA ASN A 67 23.99 -7.43 10.40
C ASN A 67 23.91 -7.69 11.92
N ASN A 68 24.75 -7.00 12.69
CA ASN A 68 24.94 -7.23 14.12
C ASN A 68 25.06 -5.90 14.89
N PHE A 69 23.98 -5.52 15.56
CA PHE A 69 23.84 -4.25 16.27
C PHE A 69 23.63 -4.45 17.78
N GLN A 70 24.20 -3.55 18.59
CA GLN A 70 24.17 -3.66 20.05
C GLN A 70 22.79 -3.33 20.66
N THR A 71 22.01 -2.46 20.02
CA THR A 71 20.67 -2.05 20.48
C THR A 71 19.68 -2.04 19.32
N LYS A 72 18.38 -2.06 19.65
CA LYS A 72 17.29 -1.94 18.69
C LYS A 72 17.39 -0.64 17.89
N ASP A 73 17.59 0.49 18.56
CA ASP A 73 17.64 1.81 17.94
C ASP A 73 18.78 1.92 16.91
N ILE A 74 19.96 1.35 17.21
CA ILE A 74 21.10 1.32 16.27
C ILE A 74 20.74 0.45 15.05
N CYS A 75 20.04 -0.67 15.24
CA CYS A 75 19.55 -1.49 14.14
C CYS A 75 18.53 -0.72 13.30
N GLU A 76 17.49 -0.12 13.89
CA GLU A 76 16.41 0.54 13.15
C GLU A 76 16.86 1.83 12.45
N THR A 77 17.83 2.57 13.02
CA THR A 77 18.43 3.73 12.35
C THR A 77 19.40 3.34 11.23
N SER A 78 20.13 2.22 11.38
CA SER A 78 20.97 1.66 10.31
C SER A 78 20.17 1.00 9.19
N CYS A 79 19.09 0.34 9.57
CA CYS A 79 18.23 -0.49 8.74
C CYS A 79 16.76 -0.11 8.93
N PRO A 80 16.35 1.10 8.47
CA PRO A 80 14.96 1.50 8.54
C PRO A 80 14.09 0.51 7.74
N PRO A 81 12.90 0.13 8.25
CA PRO A 81 11.95 -0.71 7.52
C PRO A 81 11.71 -0.18 6.11
N VAL A 82 11.69 -1.06 5.10
CA VAL A 82 11.26 -0.65 3.76
C VAL A 82 9.79 -0.30 3.85
N PRO A 83 9.33 0.88 3.35
CA PRO A 83 7.90 1.16 3.28
C PRO A 83 7.20 0.09 2.45
N VAL A 84 6.42 -0.77 3.10
CA VAL A 84 5.59 -1.74 2.40
C VAL A 84 4.54 -0.92 1.65
N VAL A 85 4.68 -0.83 0.33
CA VAL A 85 3.67 -0.23 -0.55
C VAL A 85 2.47 -1.17 -0.59
N THR A 86 1.72 -1.20 0.51
CA THR A 86 0.39 -1.80 0.55
C THR A 86 -0.47 -1.05 -0.46
N PRO A 87 -1.01 -1.70 -1.51
CA PRO A 87 -1.94 -1.03 -2.40
C PRO A 87 -3.14 -0.56 -1.58
N ALA A 88 -3.64 0.63 -1.88
CA ALA A 88 -4.77 1.21 -1.16
C ALA A 88 -5.92 0.19 -1.06
N PRO A 89 -6.58 0.04 0.11
CA PRO A 89 -7.63 -0.96 0.30
C PRO A 89 -8.70 -0.82 -0.78
N LYS A 90 -8.96 -1.91 -1.52
CA LYS A 90 -9.98 -1.91 -2.58
C LYS A 90 -11.33 -1.49 -2.00
N PRO A 91 -12.11 -0.65 -2.70
CA PRO A 91 -13.39 -0.15 -2.19
C PRO A 91 -14.37 -1.30 -1.94
N LYS A 92 -15.07 -1.25 -0.80
CA LYS A 92 -16.08 -2.24 -0.38
C LYS A 92 -17.37 -2.08 -1.18
N ASN A 93 -17.36 -2.58 -2.42
CA ASN A 93 -18.45 -2.52 -3.38
C ASN A 93 -19.57 -3.55 -3.09
N CYS A 94 -20.57 -3.62 -3.98
CA CYS A 94 -21.69 -4.55 -3.90
C CYS A 94 -21.23 -6.02 -3.73
N TYR A 95 -20.41 -6.52 -4.65
CA TYR A 95 -19.91 -7.91 -4.60
C TYR A 95 -19.08 -8.23 -3.35
N TYR A 96 -18.34 -7.25 -2.80
CA TYR A 96 -17.66 -7.42 -1.51
C TYR A 96 -18.67 -7.74 -0.40
N TRP A 97 -19.75 -6.97 -0.29
CA TRP A 97 -20.76 -7.19 0.76
C TRP A 97 -21.59 -8.46 0.52
N LEU A 98 -21.89 -8.80 -0.73
CA LEU A 98 -22.55 -10.06 -1.10
C LEU A 98 -21.79 -11.28 -0.58
N THR A 99 -20.45 -11.25 -0.65
CA THR A 99 -19.58 -12.40 -0.31
C THR A 99 -19.04 -12.35 1.12
N ASN A 100 -18.89 -11.17 1.73
CA ASN A 100 -18.23 -11.00 3.04
C ASN A 100 -19.15 -10.44 4.15
N GLY A 101 -20.40 -10.06 3.84
CA GLY A 101 -21.32 -9.47 4.82
C GLY A 101 -22.28 -10.44 5.50
N HIS A 102 -22.24 -11.72 5.14
CA HIS A 102 -23.08 -12.74 5.76
C HIS A 102 -22.84 -12.81 7.28
N GLY A 103 -23.91 -12.83 8.06
CA GLY A 103 -23.86 -12.75 9.53
C GLY A 103 -23.85 -11.33 10.11
N CYS A 104 -23.80 -10.27 9.28
CA CYS A 104 -23.90 -8.89 9.77
C CYS A 104 -24.73 -7.92 8.92
N TYR A 105 -24.96 -8.20 7.63
CA TYR A 105 -25.94 -7.44 6.85
C TYR A 105 -27.37 -7.85 7.22
N THR A 106 -28.30 -6.91 7.06
CA THR A 106 -29.73 -7.22 6.93
C THR A 106 -30.05 -7.37 5.44
N TYR A 107 -30.91 -8.32 5.08
CA TYR A 107 -31.33 -8.55 3.70
C TYR A 107 -32.82 -8.88 3.60
N TRP A 108 -33.39 -8.70 2.41
CA TRP A 108 -34.73 -9.11 2.04
C TRP A 108 -34.81 -9.42 0.54
N PHE A 109 -35.82 -10.18 0.15
CA PHE A 109 -36.12 -10.46 -1.25
C PHE A 109 -37.25 -9.55 -1.74
N THR A 110 -37.14 -9.07 -2.97
CA THR A 110 -38.19 -8.33 -3.67
C THR A 110 -38.08 -8.59 -5.17
N SER A 111 -39.01 -8.08 -5.96
CA SER A 111 -38.94 -8.10 -7.42
C SER A 111 -38.72 -6.69 -7.95
N THR A 112 -37.85 -6.58 -8.95
CA THR A 112 -37.80 -5.44 -9.87
C THR A 112 -38.36 -5.88 -11.22
N TYR A 113 -38.41 -4.98 -12.21
CA TYR A 113 -38.96 -5.29 -13.53
C TYR A 113 -37.99 -4.86 -14.62
N ASP A 114 -37.89 -5.65 -15.69
CA ASP A 114 -37.21 -5.25 -16.93
C ASP A 114 -38.11 -4.31 -17.77
N TYR A 115 -37.60 -3.84 -18.90
CA TYR A 115 -38.34 -2.93 -19.79
C TYR A 115 -39.56 -3.56 -20.47
N TRP A 116 -39.70 -4.89 -20.43
CA TRP A 116 -40.89 -5.62 -20.87
C TRP A 116 -41.88 -5.91 -19.72
N GLY A 117 -41.61 -5.42 -18.50
CA GLY A 117 -42.41 -5.70 -17.32
C GLY A 117 -42.23 -7.11 -16.74
N ARG A 118 -41.19 -7.86 -17.13
CA ARG A 118 -40.92 -9.18 -16.57
C ARG A 118 -40.24 -9.05 -15.20
N PRO A 119 -40.68 -9.80 -14.18
CA PRO A 119 -40.15 -9.68 -12.83
C PRO A 119 -38.74 -10.30 -12.71
N HIS A 120 -37.81 -9.53 -12.17
CA HIS A 120 -36.48 -9.97 -11.78
C HIS A 120 -36.43 -10.10 -10.24
N PRO A 121 -36.35 -11.32 -9.67
CA PRO A 121 -36.10 -11.49 -8.25
C PRO A 121 -34.73 -10.92 -7.86
N VAL A 122 -34.74 -9.92 -6.97
CA VAL A 122 -33.54 -9.29 -6.43
C VAL A 122 -33.44 -9.56 -4.92
N MET A 123 -32.23 -9.82 -4.44
CA MET A 123 -31.89 -9.74 -3.03
C MET A 123 -31.38 -8.33 -2.74
N VAL A 124 -32.06 -7.60 -1.86
CA VAL A 124 -31.61 -6.30 -1.37
C VAL A 124 -31.00 -6.48 0.01
N TYR A 125 -29.83 -5.89 0.25
CA TYR A 125 -29.07 -6.07 1.49
C TYR A 125 -28.20 -4.86 1.83
N THR A 126 -27.78 -4.76 3.09
CA THR A 126 -26.92 -3.67 3.59
C THR A 126 -25.44 -4.02 3.54
N GLY A 127 -24.57 -3.03 3.79
CA GLY A 127 -23.22 -3.31 4.30
C GLY A 127 -23.23 -3.57 5.82
N CYS A 128 -22.04 -3.78 6.41
CA CYS A 128 -21.87 -3.94 7.86
C CYS A 128 -21.09 -2.79 8.52
N GLY A 129 -21.20 -2.68 9.85
CA GLY A 129 -20.58 -1.60 10.63
C GLY A 129 -21.07 -0.22 10.16
N GLN A 130 -20.13 0.66 9.82
CA GLN A 130 -20.43 1.99 9.23
C GLN A 130 -21.22 1.92 7.89
N TRP A 131 -21.23 0.77 7.21
CA TRP A 131 -21.91 0.59 5.92
C TRP A 131 -23.36 0.10 6.06
N LYS A 132 -23.91 -0.01 7.28
CA LYS A 132 -25.32 -0.43 7.54
C LYS A 132 -26.38 0.46 6.87
N ARG A 133 -26.03 1.70 6.46
CA ARG A 133 -26.92 2.63 5.74
C ARG A 133 -26.77 2.58 4.22
N LYS A 134 -25.77 1.88 3.69
CA LYS A 134 -25.64 1.59 2.26
C LYS A 134 -26.54 0.42 1.90
N LEU A 135 -27.23 0.52 0.77
CA LEU A 135 -28.07 -0.54 0.23
C LEU A 135 -27.48 -1.06 -1.07
N TYR A 136 -27.61 -2.35 -1.29
CA TYR A 136 -27.12 -3.08 -2.45
C TYR A 136 -28.24 -3.97 -2.97
N ALA A 137 -28.36 -4.09 -4.29
CA ALA A 137 -29.24 -5.06 -4.95
C ALA A 137 -28.40 -6.07 -5.72
N TYR A 138 -28.73 -7.35 -5.58
CA TYR A 138 -28.21 -8.43 -6.41
C TYR A 138 -29.37 -9.10 -7.15
N ASP A 139 -29.35 -9.02 -8.48
CA ASP A 139 -30.32 -9.65 -9.37
C ASP A 139 -29.97 -11.14 -9.54
N MET A 140 -30.88 -12.01 -9.12
CA MET A 140 -30.66 -13.46 -9.11
C MET A 140 -30.69 -14.06 -10.52
N LEU A 141 -31.34 -13.41 -11.50
CA LEU A 141 -31.41 -13.85 -12.89
C LEU A 141 -30.17 -13.41 -13.67
N THR A 142 -29.83 -12.11 -13.62
CA THR A 142 -28.71 -11.56 -14.41
C THR A 142 -27.37 -11.65 -13.71
N ARG A 143 -27.35 -12.00 -12.42
CA ARG A 143 -26.17 -12.01 -11.53
C ARG A 143 -25.47 -10.65 -11.41
N LYS A 144 -26.16 -9.56 -11.78
CA LYS A 144 -25.67 -8.18 -11.62
C LYS A 144 -25.85 -7.72 -10.18
N CYS A 145 -24.89 -6.95 -9.70
CA CYS A 145 -24.87 -6.37 -8.35
C CYS A 145 -24.66 -4.85 -8.45
N MET A 146 -25.54 -4.05 -7.85
CA MET A 146 -25.45 -2.58 -7.84
C MET A 146 -25.59 -1.98 -6.44
N GLU A 147 -24.98 -0.82 -6.20
CA GLU A 147 -25.27 0.01 -5.02
C GLU A 147 -26.55 0.83 -5.28
N ILE A 148 -27.56 0.68 -4.42
CA ILE A 148 -28.81 1.43 -4.51
C ILE A 148 -28.56 2.82 -3.93
N THR A 149 -28.45 3.83 -4.79
CA THR A 149 -28.35 5.22 -4.33
C THR A 149 -29.74 5.81 -4.08
N ARG A 150 -29.85 6.82 -3.20
CA ARG A 150 -31.13 7.52 -2.95
C ARG A 150 -31.62 8.39 -4.13
N ARG A 151 -30.85 8.50 -5.22
CA ARG A 151 -31.30 9.12 -6.46
C ARG A 151 -31.89 8.04 -7.36
N GLY A 152 -33.20 8.05 -7.52
CA GLY A 152 -33.91 7.24 -8.51
C GLY A 152 -34.21 5.81 -8.05
N TYR A 153 -35.44 5.58 -7.60
CA TYR A 153 -36.08 4.29 -7.75
C TYR A 153 -36.57 4.20 -9.21
N GLY A 154 -35.67 3.90 -10.15
CA GLY A 154 -35.99 3.91 -11.57
C GLY A 154 -34.77 3.69 -12.49
N SER A 155 -35.05 3.12 -13.66
CA SER A 155 -34.16 2.77 -14.79
C SER A 155 -32.93 1.89 -14.48
N TRP A 156 -32.95 0.69 -15.06
CA TRP A 156 -31.76 -0.08 -15.37
C TRP A 156 -31.13 0.47 -16.66
N GLU A 157 -29.85 0.85 -16.60
CA GLU A 157 -28.94 1.00 -17.74
C GLU A 157 -27.78 0.03 -17.58
#